data_AF-A0A3D2MY11-F1
#
_entry.id   AF-A0A3D2MY11-F1
#
_cell.length_a   1.000
_cell.length_b   1.000
_cell.length_c   1.000
_cell.angle_alpha   90.00
_cell.angle_beta   90.00
_cell.angle_gamma   90.00
#
_symmetry.space_group_name_H-M   'P 1'
#
loop_
_entity.id
_entity.type
_entity.pdbx_description
1 polymer ?
#
loop_
_entity_poly.entity_id
_entity_poly.type
_entity_poly.pdbx_seq_one_letter_code
_entity_poly.pdbx_strand_id
1 'polypeptide(L)' 'AFDHKLIDASTQEIVETARRTGAQVRGPIPLPTKKEKFTILVSPHVNKDA' A
#
# COMPACT_ATOMS: atom_id res chain seq x y z
N ALA A 1 4.33 4.87 0.28
CA ALA A 1 4.24 4.55 1.73
C ALA A 1 4.45 3.06 1.88
N PHE A 2 5.51 2.64 2.57
CA PHE A 2 6.15 1.33 2.43
C PHE A 2 5.68 0.24 3.41
N ASP A 3 4.52 0.40 4.07
CA ASP A 3 3.95 -0.69 4.86
C ASP A 3 2.42 -0.61 4.88
N HIS A 4 1.77 -1.68 4.43
CA HIS A 4 0.31 -1.83 4.48
C HIS A 4 -0.20 -1.78 5.93
N LYS A 5 0.60 -2.29 6.89
CA LYS A 5 0.24 -2.34 8.30
C LYS A 5 -0.08 -0.97 8.91
N LEU A 6 0.69 0.06 8.55
CA LEU A 6 0.47 1.42 9.07
C LEU A 6 -0.81 2.02 8.48
N ILE A 7 -1.05 1.77 7.18
CA ILE A 7 -2.26 2.20 6.50
C ILE A 7 -3.50 1.50 7.08
N ASP A 8 -3.40 0.21 7.41
CA ASP A 8 -4.49 -0.56 8.02
C ASP A 8 -4.86 0.01 9.40
N ALA A 9 -3.86 0.33 10.23
CA ALA A 9 -4.08 0.94 11.55
C ALA A 9 -4.78 2.31 11.45
N SER A 10 -4.28 3.21 10.59
CA SER A 10 -4.90 4.51 10.37
C SER A 10 -6.30 4.39 9.78
N THR A 11 -6.53 3.40 8.92
CA THR A 11 -7.86 3.21 8.31
C THR A 11 -8.88 2.72 9.34
N GLN A 12 -8.47 1.87 10.30
CA GLN A 12 -9.34 1.43 11.40
C GLN A 12 -9.78 2.59 12.28
N GLU A 13 -8.86 3.48 12.68
CA GLU A 13 -9.18 4.67 13.48
C GLU A 13 -10.17 5.62 12.77
N ILE A 14 -9.99 5.81 11.46
CA ILE A 14 -10.88 6.64 10.63
C ILE A 14 -12.28 6.02 10.54
N VAL A 15 -12.36 4.71 10.32
CA VAL A 15 -13.64 3.98 10.23
C VAL A 15 -14.39 4.02 11.57
N GLU A 16 -13.69 3.86 12.70
CA GLU A 16 -14.29 3.94 14.03
C GLU A 16 -14.84 5.34 14.33
N THR A 17 -14.04 6.37 14.00
CA THR A 17 -14.45 7.77 14.18
C THR A 17 -15.68 8.12 13.34
N ALA A 18 -15.72 7.67 12.08
CA ALA A 18 -16.84 7.91 11.17
C ALA A 18 -18.10 7.11 11.54
N ARG A 19 -17.96 5.91 12.13
CA ARG A 19 -19.09 5.16 12.70
C ARG A 19 -19.70 5.89 13.90
N ARG A 20 -18.87 6.49 14.77
CA ARG A 20 -19.35 7.23 15.95
C ARG A 20 -20.17 8.46 15.57
N THR A 21 -19.89 9.08 14.43
CA THR A 21 -20.64 10.23 13.91
C THR A 21 -21.88 9.84 13.09
N GLY A 22 -22.18 8.54 12.96
CA GLY A 22 -23.36 8.03 12.25
C GLY A 22 -23.22 7.99 10.72
N ALA A 23 -22.02 8.17 10.18
CA ALA A 23 -21.79 8.09 8.74
C ALA A 23 -21.81 6.63 8.25
N GLN A 24 -22.45 6.38 7.10
CA GLN A 24 -22.36 5.07 6.43
C GLN A 24 -20.98 4.91 5.80
N VAL A 25 -20.11 4.13 6.45
CA VAL A 25 -18.77 3.84 5.96
C VAL A 25 -18.78 2.55 5.15
N ARG A 26 -18.53 2.64 3.85
CA ARG A 26 -18.05 1.49 3.06
C ARG A 26 -16.56 1.35 3.39
N GLY A 27 -16.17 0.20 3.93
CA GLY A 27 -14.83 -0.05 4.47
C GLY A 27 -13.71 0.18 3.43
N PRO A 28 -12.43 0.08 3.84
CA PRO A 28 -11.31 0.27 2.92
C PRO A 28 -11.50 -0.63 1.69
N ILE A 29 -11.72 -0.02 0.53
CA ILE A 29 -11.76 -0.74 -0.75
C ILE A 29 -10.29 -0.84 -1.20
N PRO A 30 -9.67 -2.02 -1.14
CA PRO A 30 -8.29 -2.17 -1.54
C PRO A 30 -8.20 -1.97 -3.06
N LEU A 31 -7.60 -0.87 -3.47
CA LEU A 31 -7.27 -0.61 -4.86
C LEU A 31 -6.01 -1.40 -5.25
N PRO A 32 -5.87 -1.83 -6.52
CA PRO A 32 -4.66 -2.50 -6.98
C PRO A 32 -3.44 -1.61 -6.71
N THR A 33 -2.46 -2.16 -6.00
CA THR A 33 -1.20 -1.46 -5.73
C THR A 33 -0.40 -1.36 -7.02
N LYS A 34 -0.02 -0.12 -7.39
CA LYS A 34 0.90 0.09 -8.51
C LYS A 34 2.25 -0.52 -8.14
N LYS A 35 2.64 -1.58 -8.84
CA LYS A 35 3.97 -2.19 -8.73
C LYS A 35 4.86 -1.63 -9.82
N GLU A 36 5.72 -0.69 -9.46
CA GLU A 36 6.77 -0.22 -10.36
C GLU A 36 7.91 -1.24 -10.32
N LYS A 37 8.15 -1.94 -11.45
CA LYS A 37 9.25 -2.89 -11.60
C LYS A 37 10.35 -2.22 -12.40
N PHE A 38 11.50 -2.01 -11.76
CA PHE A 38 12.71 -1.56 -12.44
C PHE A 38 13.67 -2.74 -12.51
N THR A 39 14.00 -3.18 -13.73
CA THR A 39 15.05 -4.18 -13.94
C THR A 39 16.35 -3.42 -14.14
N ILE A 40 17.24 -3.47 -13.15
CA ILE A 40 18.55 -2.83 -13.20
C ILE A 40 19.59 -3.95 -13.27
N LEU A 41 20.59 -3.77 -14.12
CA LEU A 41 21.76 -4.66 -14.10
C LEU A 41 22.44 -4.51 -12.73
N VAL A 42 22.60 -5.62 -12.02
CA VAL A 42 23.26 -5.62 -10.70
C VAL A 42 24.77 -5.30 -10.82
N SER A 43 25.37 -5.52 -11.99
CA SER A 43 26.80 -5.28 -12.27
C SER A 43 27.01 -4.23 -13.38
N PRO A 44 28.03 -3.35 -13.27
CA PRO A 44 28.42 -2.45 -14.35
C PRO A 44 29.03 -3.17 -15.56
N HIS A 45 29.49 -4.43 -15.42
CA HIS A 45 30.07 -5.21 -16.52
C HIS A 45 29.79 -6.73 -16.37
N VAL A 46 29.52 -7.39 -17.50
CA VAL A 46 29.52 -8.85 -17.74
C VAL A 46 28.49 -9.74 -16.99
N ASN A 47 27.69 -9.25 -16.04
CA ASN A 47 26.58 -10.07 -15.49
C ASN A 47 25.24 -9.63 -16.07
N LYS A 48 24.81 -10.31 -17.15
CA LYS A 48 23.57 -10.02 -17.88
C LYS A 48 22.41 -10.99 -17.56
N ASP A 49 22.68 -12.03 -16.77
CA ASP A 49 21.75 -13.13 -16.48
C ASP A 49 21.25 -13.17 -15.02
N ALA A 50 21.24 -12.02 -14.32
CA ALA A 50 20.67 -11.88 -12.98
C ALA A 50 19.38 -11.05 -13.02
#